data_AF-A0A4R6JLM0-F1
#
_entry.id   AF-A0A4R6JLM0-F1
#
_cell.length_a   1.000
_cell.length_b   1.000
_cell.length_c   1.000
_cell.angle_alpha   90.00
_cell.angle_beta   90.00
_cell.angle_gamma   90.00
#
_symmetry.space_group_name_H-M   'P 1'
#
loop_
_entity.id
_entity.type
_entity.pdbx_description
1 polymer ?
#
loop_
_entity_poly.entity_id
_entity_poly.type
_entity_poly.pdbx_seq_one_letter_code
_entity_poly.pdbx_strand_id
1 'polypeptide(L)' 'MQPELIATHYLSSIDDVTEHLRAAAQLGLGVRVRSYLEASEEGEEPAEGWEVELLTSSPLHEAESAESAEQEAFAATAE' A
#
# COMPACT_ATOMS: atom_id res chain seq x y z
N MET A 1 2.07 13.83 8.44
CA MET A 1 1.98 14.49 7.12
C MET A 1 1.40 13.45 6.20
N GLN A 2 0.20 13.68 5.66
CA GLN A 2 -0.46 12.66 4.85
C GLN A 2 0.37 12.38 3.59
N PRO A 3 0.54 11.10 3.21
CA PRO A 3 1.30 10.74 2.02
C PRO A 3 0.57 11.25 0.75
N GLU A 4 1.34 11.85 -0.15
CA GLU A 4 0.81 12.43 -1.39
C GLU A 4 0.93 11.44 -2.55
N LEU A 5 -0.09 11.42 -3.43
CA LEU A 5 -0.10 10.57 -4.61
C LEU A 5 0.90 11.09 -5.66
N ILE A 6 1.80 10.20 -6.08
CA ILE A 6 2.75 10.45 -7.16
C ILE A 6 2.19 9.96 -8.49
N ALA A 7 1.69 8.72 -8.53
CA ALA A 7 1.20 8.08 -9.75
C ALA A 7 0.24 6.91 -9.43
N THR A 8 -0.63 6.60 -10.40
CA THR A 8 -1.50 5.42 -10.38
C THR A 8 -1.22 4.55 -11.59
N HIS A 9 -1.04 3.25 -11.37
CA HIS A 9 -0.79 2.25 -12.40
C HIS A 9 -1.87 1.18 -12.36
N TYR A 10 -2.37 0.80 -13.54
CA TYR A 10 -3.31 -0.32 -13.71
C TYR A 10 -2.55 -1.50 -14.32
N LEU A 11 -2.53 -2.62 -13.61
CA LEU A 11 -1.76 -3.81 -13.95
C LEU A 11 -2.71 -5.02 -13.99
N SER A 12 -2.47 -5.94 -14.92
CA SER A 12 -3.25 -7.18 -15.06
C SER A 12 -2.51 -8.40 -14.51
N SER A 13 -1.29 -8.24 -14.00
CA SER A 13 -0.46 -9.32 -13.47
C SER A 13 0.04 -9.00 -12.06
N ILE A 14 -0.02 -10.01 -11.19
CA ILE A 14 0.52 -9.93 -9.83
C ILE A 14 2.05 -9.84 -9.80
N ASP A 15 2.73 -10.38 -10.82
CA ASP A 15 4.18 -10.27 -10.93
C ASP A 15 4.59 -8.81 -11.13
N ASP A 16 3.90 -8.07 -12.02
CA ASP A 16 4.15 -6.65 -12.26
C ASP A 16 3.92 -5.81 -10.98
N VAL A 17 2.85 -6.12 -10.23
CA VAL A 17 2.57 -5.47 -8.93
C VAL A 17 3.74 -5.71 -7.96
N THR A 18 4.26 -6.93 -7.92
CA THR A 18 5.37 -7.31 -7.04
C THR A 18 6.66 -6.57 -7.41
N GLU A 19 6.92 -6.38 -8.71
CA GLU A 19 8.06 -5.57 -9.17
C GLU A 19 7.92 -4.10 -8.76
N HIS A 20 6.73 -3.51 -8.90
CA HIS A 20 6.46 -2.13 -8.48
C HIS A 20 6.66 -1.96 -6.96
N LEU A 21 6.16 -2.90 -6.16
CA LEU A 21 6.35 -2.91 -4.71
C LEU A 21 7.83 -2.95 -4.33
N ARG A 22 8.61 -3.84 -4.98
CA ARG A 22 10.05 -3.95 -4.74
C ARG A 22 10.78 -2.65 -5.12
N ALA A 23 10.44 -2.05 -6.26
CA ALA A 23 11.04 -0.80 -6.70
C ALA A 23 10.72 0.36 -5.74
N ALA A 24 9.46 0.49 -5.32
CA ALA A 24 9.02 1.50 -4.37
C ALA A 24 9.75 1.37 -3.01
N ALA A 25 9.90 0.14 -2.52
CA ALA A 25 10.63 -0.14 -1.28
C ALA A 25 12.11 0.29 -1.36
N GLN A 26 12.77 0.08 -2.50
CA GLN A 26 14.16 0.53 -2.71
C GLN A 26 14.28 2.06 -2.76
N LEU A 27 13.22 2.74 -3.18
CA LEU A 27 13.17 4.20 -3.28
C LEU A 27 12.63 4.87 -2.01
N GLY A 28 12.19 4.09 -1.01
CA GLY A 28 11.57 4.62 0.21
C GLY A 28 10.18 5.22 -0.01
N LEU A 29 9.49 4.83 -1.09
CA LEU A 29 8.16 5.32 -1.43
C LEU A 29 7.08 4.47 -0.77
N GLY A 30 5.92 5.09 -0.50
CA GLY A 30 4.73 4.35 -0.11
C GLY A 30 4.02 3.74 -1.30
N VAL A 31 3.27 2.67 -1.06
CA VAL A 31 2.43 2.04 -2.08
C VAL A 31 1.08 1.69 -1.47
N ARG A 32 -0.01 1.89 -2.22
CA ARG A 32 -1.32 1.30 -1.95
C ARG A 32 -1.71 0.43 -3.13
N VAL A 33 -2.15 -0.80 -2.85
CA VAL A 33 -2.60 -1.75 -3.87
C VAL A 33 -4.07 -2.06 -3.64
N ARG A 34 -4.84 -2.07 -4.72
CA ARG A 34 -6.24 -2.48 -4.75
C ARG A 34 -6.43 -3.50 -5.87
N SER A 35 -7.13 -4.59 -5.60
CA SER A 35 -7.59 -5.50 -6.66
C SER A 35 -9.02 -5.17 -7.05
N TYR A 36 -9.35 -5.40 -8.31
CA TYR A 36 -10.71 -5.32 -8.84
C TYR A 36 -10.93 -6.45 -9.85
N LEU A 37 -12.20 -6.77 -10.08
CA LEU A 37 -12.61 -7.71 -11.10
C LEU A 37 -13.21 -6.90 -12.26
N GLU A 38 -12.64 -7.07 -13.44
CA GLU A 38 -13.15 -6.48 -14.68
C GLU A 38 -14.07 -7.48 -15.37
N ALA A 39 -15.24 -7.00 -15.81
CA ALA A 39 -16.18 -7.86 -16.54
C ALA A 39 -15.59 -8.20 -17.91
N SER A 40 -15.35 -9.49 -18.14
CA SER A 40 -14.99 -10.03 -19.46
C SER A 40 -16.25 -10.19 -20.32
N GLU A 41 -16.08 -10.37 -21.64
CA GLU A 41 -17.18 -10.52 -22.59
C GLU A 41 -18.13 -11.67 -22.20
N GLU A 42 -19.39 -11.62 -22.66
CA GLU A 42 -20.47 -12.54 -22.24
C GLU A 42 -20.05 -14.02 -22.33
N GLY A 43 -19.81 -14.64 -21.16
CA GLY A 43 -19.46 -16.06 -21.02
C GLY A 43 -18.05 -16.33 -20.50
N GLU A 44 -17.23 -15.31 -20.28
CA GLU A 44 -15.88 -15.43 -19.73
C GLU A 44 -15.84 -15.13 -18.23
N GLU A 45 -14.88 -15.74 -17.52
CA GLU A 45 -14.60 -15.41 -16.13
C GLU A 45 -14.09 -13.96 -16.04
N PRO A 46 -14.48 -13.21 -15.00
CA PRO A 46 -14.02 -11.84 -14.82
C PRO A 46 -12.50 -11.80 -14.68
N ALA A 47 -11.86 -10.87 -15.39
CA ALA A 47 -10.42 -10.71 -15.34
C ALA A 47 -9.99 -10.00 -14.05
N GLU A 48 -8.92 -10.46 -13.42
CA GLU A 48 -8.34 -9.81 -12.25
C GLU A 48 -7.48 -8.61 -12.67
N GLY A 49 -7.76 -7.45 -12.09
CA GLY A 49 -7.02 -6.21 -12.28
C GLY A 49 -6.47 -5.67 -10.97
N TRP A 50 -5.40 -4.89 -11.06
CA TRP A 50 -4.69 -4.31 -9.92
C TRP A 50 -4.47 -2.81 -10.15
N GLU A 51 -4.91 -1.98 -9.21
CA GLU A 51 -4.61 -0.56 -9.13
C GLU A 51 -3.48 -0.36 -8.10
N VAL A 52 -2.35 0.20 -8.54
CA VAL A 52 -1.18 0.49 -7.72
C VAL A 52 -0.97 1.99 -7.65
N GLU A 53 -1.19 2.57 -6.48
CA GLU A 53 -0.90 3.97 -6.17
C GLU A 53 0.50 4.09 -5.53
N LEU A 54 1.38 4.88 -6.15
CA LEU A 54 2.67 5.27 -5.60
C LEU A 54 2.53 6.55 -4.78
N LEU A 55 3.08 6.55 -3.58
CA LEU A 55 2.94 7.62 -2.60
C LEU A 55 4.31 8.16 -2.16
N THR A 56 4.36 9.43 -1.76
CA THR A 56 5.60 10.06 -1.25
C THR A 56 6.18 9.41 0.00
N SER A 57 5.35 8.72 0.78
CA SER A 57 5.74 7.97 1.97
C SER A 57 4.69 6.89 2.28
N SER A 58 5.07 5.92 3.11
CA SER A 58 4.18 4.80 3.46
C SER A 58 2.96 5.30 4.28
N PRO A 59 1.72 4.93 3.87
CA PRO A 59 0.51 5.35 4.56
C PRO A 59 0.31 4.68 5.93
N LEU A 60 1.12 3.68 6.27
CA LEU A 60 1.02 2.94 7.54
C LEU A 60 2.00 3.44 8.61
N HIS A 61 3.05 4.20 8.24
CA HIS A 61 4.05 4.68 9.21
C HIS A 61 3.50 5.70 10.21
N GLU A 62 2.39 6.41 9.90
CA GLU A 62 1.73 7.30 10.87
C GLU A 62 0.96 6.54 11.96
N ALA A 63 0.55 5.28 11.73
CA ALA A 63 -0.19 4.49 12.73
C ALA A 63 0.73 3.85 13.77
N GLU A 64 1.91 3.38 13.37
CA GLU A 64 2.86 2.68 14.26
C GLU A 64 3.53 3.61 15.29
N SER A 65 3.67 4.91 14.95
CA SER A 65 4.25 5.93 15.83
C SER A 65 3.35 6.32 17.01
N ALA A 66 2.02 6.16 16.87
CA ALA A 66 1.08 6.42 17.96
C ALA A 66 1.01 5.26 18.95
N GLU A 67 1.04 4.02 18.44
CA GLU A 67 0.92 2.80 19.26
C GLU A 67 2.19 2.50 20.08
N SER A 68 3.37 2.87 19.56
CA SER A 68 4.65 2.72 20.27
C SER A 68 4.81 3.72 21.43
N ALA A 69 4.27 4.93 21.31
CA ALA A 69 4.38 5.98 22.32
C ALA A 69 3.48 5.74 23.55
N GLU A 70 2.31 5.11 23.37
CA GLU A 70 1.42 4.75 24.48
C GLU A 70 1.96 3.59 25.34
N GLN A 71 2.69 2.64 24.73
CA GLN A 71 3.31 1.52 25.45
C GLN A 71 4.48 1.96 26.36
N GLU A 72 5.29 2.94 25.92
CA GLU A 72 6.41 3.47 26.71
C GLU A 72 5.95 4.34 27.90
N ALA A 73 4.86 5.12 27.73
CA ALA A 73 4.29 5.95 28.78
C ALA A 73 3.64 5.11 29.91
N PHE A 74 3.05 3.96 29.57
CA PHE A 74 2.48 3.04 30.56
C PHE A 74 3.57 2.32 31.37
N ALA A 75 4.72 2.02 30.75
CA ALA A 75 5.85 1.40 31.44
C ALA A 75 6.56 2.36 32.42
N ALA A 76 6.60 3.66 32.13
CA ALA A 76 7.27 4.66 32.97
C ALA A 76 6.50 5.09 34.24
N THR A 77 5.22 4.72 34.36
CA THR A 77 4.38 5.03 35.55
C THR A 77 4.37 3.89 36.59
N ALA A 78 5.01 2.77 36.29
CA ALA A 78 5.02 1.57 37.14
C ALA A 78 6.26 1.42 38.02
N GLU A 79 7.11 2.45 38.14
CA GLU A 79 8.28 2.48 39.05
C GLU A 79 8.01 3.32 40.31
#